data_AF-A0A8E0M7D5-F1
#
_entry.id   AF-A0A8E0M7D5-F1
#
_cell.length_a   1.000
_cell.length_b   1.000
_cell.length_c   1.000
_cell.angle_alpha   90.00
_cell.angle_beta   90.00
_cell.angle_gamma   90.00
#
_symmetry.space_group_name_H-M   'P 1'
#
loop_
_entity.id
_entity.type
_entity.pdbx_description
1 polymer ?
#
loop_
_entity_poly.entity_id
_entity_poly.type
_entity_poly.pdbx_seq_one_letter_code
_entity_poly.pdbx_strand_id
1 'polypeptide(L)'
;TVAVAGPGGGKTTLFSLPVLDFIMRASVHDSVIITDVKGEMLRSTKAEFETRGYRVAALNLVDPTYSIAYNPLELVKQAYAAGDFDNAQMLCNTFSYSIFHNPNAKEPMWEQSSISLLNALILAVCKVCFDQHTPEKITMYTVTTMLSELGANPDENGMTKLDKFFSKLPSGDPAKLQYGTIQFSQGITRSGIFTGTMAGIKNY
;
A
#
# COMPACT_ATOMS: atom_id res chain seq x y z
N THR A 1 -13.30 22.57 -13.25
CA THR A 1 -12.56 23.55 -14.07
C THR A 1 -11.16 23.05 -14.32
N VAL A 2 -10.60 23.28 -15.52
CA VAL A 2 -9.23 22.86 -15.88
C VAL A 2 -8.43 24.10 -16.28
N ALA A 3 -7.21 24.25 -15.76
CA ALA A 3 -6.30 25.36 -16.08
C ALA A 3 -5.04 24.83 -16.78
N VAL A 4 -4.75 25.33 -17.98
CA VAL A 4 -3.62 24.88 -18.81
C VAL A 4 -2.68 26.05 -19.09
N ALA A 5 -1.42 25.95 -18.68
CA ALA A 5 -0.36 26.92 -18.99
C ALA A 5 1.02 26.28 -18.83
N GLY A 6 2.06 26.88 -19.42
CA GLY A 6 3.45 26.45 -19.26
C GLY A 6 4.00 26.64 -17.84
N PRO A 7 5.21 26.13 -17.54
CA PRO A 7 5.94 26.49 -16.32
C PRO A 7 6.08 28.02 -16.20
N GLY A 8 5.85 28.58 -15.01
CA GLY A 8 5.87 30.03 -14.80
C GLY A 8 4.61 30.78 -15.28
N GLY A 9 3.67 30.13 -15.97
CA GLY A 9 2.43 30.74 -16.48
C GLY A 9 1.36 31.06 -15.41
N GLY A 10 1.74 31.20 -14.14
CA GLY A 10 0.85 31.67 -13.07
C GLY A 10 -0.23 30.70 -12.58
N LYS A 11 -0.24 29.41 -12.96
CA LYS A 11 -1.29 28.43 -12.56
C LYS A 11 -1.53 28.41 -11.05
N THR A 12 -0.46 28.38 -10.26
CA THR A 12 -0.57 28.36 -8.80
C THR A 12 -1.20 29.65 -8.28
N THR A 13 -0.71 30.80 -8.74
CA THR A 13 -1.11 32.13 -8.24
C THR A 13 -2.50 32.57 -8.72
N LEU A 14 -2.84 32.28 -9.98
CA LEU A 14 -4.07 32.76 -10.62
C LEU A 14 -5.24 31.77 -10.53
N PHE A 15 -4.96 30.49 -10.25
CA PHE A 15 -5.99 29.46 -10.17
C PHE A 15 -5.98 28.74 -8.83
N SER A 16 -4.90 28.05 -8.48
CA SER A 16 -4.90 27.18 -7.30
C SER A 16 -5.10 27.95 -6.00
N LEU A 17 -4.29 29.00 -5.74
CA LEU A 17 -4.39 29.79 -4.50
C LEU A 17 -5.75 30.48 -4.35
N PRO A 18 -6.33 31.14 -5.38
CA PRO A 18 -7.68 31.67 -5.30
C PRO A 18 -8.75 30.62 -4.99
N VAL A 19 -8.64 29.41 -5.57
CA VAL A 19 -9.58 28.31 -5.27
C VAL A 19 -9.46 27.86 -3.82
N LEU A 20 -8.22 27.70 -3.32
CA LEU A 20 -7.99 27.34 -1.92
C LEU A 20 -8.52 28.41 -0.98
N ASP A 21 -8.32 29.67 -1.32
CA ASP A 21 -8.82 30.81 -0.57
C ASP A 21 -10.35 30.89 -0.54
N PHE A 22 -11.01 30.59 -1.67
CA PHE A 22 -12.45 30.44 -1.70
C PHE A 22 -12.94 29.30 -0.80
N ILE A 23 -12.30 28.12 -0.86
CA ILE A 23 -12.63 26.97 0.00
C ILE A 23 -12.44 27.33 1.47
N MET A 24 -11.30 27.92 1.82
CA MET A 24 -10.98 28.34 3.19
C MET A 24 -12.08 29.23 3.81
N ARG A 25 -12.69 30.10 3.01
CA ARG A 25 -13.72 31.06 3.47
C ARG A 25 -15.14 30.53 3.43
N ALA A 26 -15.36 29.32 2.95
CA ALA A 26 -16.70 28.75 2.86
C ALA A 26 -17.33 28.59 4.25
N SER A 27 -18.61 28.92 4.37
CA SER A 27 -19.35 28.74 5.62
C SER A 27 -19.57 27.26 5.96
N VAL A 28 -19.75 26.44 4.92
CA VAL A 28 -19.78 24.98 5.00
C VAL A 28 -18.42 24.47 4.55
N HIS A 29 -17.73 23.74 5.42
CA HIS A 29 -16.36 23.29 5.16
C HIS A 29 -16.35 22.01 4.33
N ASP A 30 -15.76 22.06 3.13
CA ASP A 30 -15.50 20.89 2.29
C ASP A 30 -14.12 20.28 2.55
N SER A 31 -13.95 19.00 2.24
CA SER A 31 -12.61 18.37 2.19
C SER A 31 -11.92 18.68 0.87
N VAL A 32 -10.63 19.03 0.93
CA VAL A 32 -9.81 19.32 -0.26
C VAL A 32 -8.56 18.43 -0.29
N ILE A 33 -8.27 17.85 -1.45
CA ILE A 33 -7.03 17.11 -1.72
C ILE A 33 -6.25 17.86 -2.79
N ILE A 34 -4.98 18.14 -2.50
CA ILE A 34 -4.13 19.00 -3.34
C ILE A 34 -2.85 18.23 -3.68
N THR A 35 -2.51 18.16 -4.96
CA THR A 35 -1.21 17.67 -5.42
C THR A 35 -0.21 18.83 -5.47
N ASP A 36 0.61 18.97 -4.42
CA ASP A 36 1.59 20.05 -4.30
C ASP A 36 3.04 19.54 -4.50
N VAL A 37 3.46 19.43 -5.76
CA VAL A 37 4.78 18.90 -6.14
C VAL A 37 5.94 19.71 -5.53
N LYS A 38 5.75 21.01 -5.28
CA LYS A 38 6.80 21.91 -4.76
C LYS A 38 6.65 22.27 -3.28
N GLY A 39 5.52 21.93 -2.67
CA GLY A 39 5.18 22.31 -1.30
C GLY A 39 4.90 23.82 -1.11
N GLU A 40 4.77 24.60 -2.19
CA GLU A 40 4.55 26.05 -2.11
C GLU A 40 3.16 26.39 -1.60
N MET A 41 2.14 25.64 -2.02
CA MET A 41 0.76 25.87 -1.61
C MET A 41 0.57 25.46 -0.15
N LEU A 42 1.10 24.31 0.25
CA LEU A 42 1.05 23.87 1.66
C LEU A 42 1.76 24.89 2.57
N ARG A 43 2.97 25.33 2.21
CA ARG A 43 3.74 26.30 3.00
C ARG A 43 3.02 27.64 3.16
N SER A 44 2.36 28.11 2.10
CA SER A 44 1.69 29.43 2.09
C SER A 44 0.29 29.42 2.69
N THR A 45 -0.42 28.29 2.68
CA THR A 45 -1.85 28.25 3.06
C THR A 45 -2.14 27.49 4.36
N LYS A 46 -1.23 26.63 4.83
CA LYS A 46 -1.47 25.77 6.01
C LYS A 46 -1.99 26.55 7.22
N ALA A 47 -1.29 27.61 7.64
CA ALA A 47 -1.62 28.34 8.85
C ALA A 47 -3.02 29.01 8.79
N GLU A 48 -3.41 29.50 7.60
CA GLU A 48 -4.72 30.11 7.39
C GLU A 48 -5.84 29.04 7.41
N PHE A 49 -5.62 27.89 6.76
CA PHE A 49 -6.55 26.75 6.84
C PHE A 49 -6.74 26.30 8.29
N GLU A 50 -5.66 26.14 9.06
CA GLU A 50 -5.73 25.73 10.47
C GLU A 50 -6.47 26.78 11.33
N THR A 51 -6.22 28.06 11.10
CA THR A 51 -6.93 29.17 11.79
C THR A 51 -8.43 29.15 11.50
N ARG A 52 -8.82 28.65 10.33
CA ARG A 52 -10.23 28.50 9.93
C ARG A 52 -10.83 27.16 10.33
N GLY A 53 -10.14 26.35 11.12
CA GLY A 53 -10.67 25.12 11.69
C GLY A 53 -10.50 23.87 10.81
N TYR A 54 -9.72 23.96 9.74
CA TYR A 54 -9.38 22.78 8.94
C TYR A 54 -8.28 21.96 9.59
N ARG A 55 -8.39 20.64 9.53
CA ARG A 55 -7.27 19.72 9.78
C ARG A 55 -6.40 19.65 8.52
N VAL A 56 -5.22 20.26 8.57
CA VAL A 56 -4.27 20.20 7.46
C VAL A 56 -3.30 19.03 7.66
N ALA A 57 -3.19 18.19 6.65
CA ALA A 57 -2.35 17.00 6.65
C ALA A 57 -1.54 16.95 5.34
N ALA A 58 -0.30 16.48 5.40
CA ALA A 58 0.57 16.35 4.24
C ALA A 58 1.02 14.90 4.07
N LEU A 59 0.74 14.31 2.90
CA LEU A 59 1.36 13.06 2.48
C LEU A 59 2.63 13.39 1.70
N ASN A 60 3.76 13.46 2.40
CA ASN A 60 5.07 13.68 1.79
C ASN A 60 5.71 12.35 1.41
N LEU A 61 5.84 12.12 0.10
CA LEU A 61 6.44 10.92 -0.47
C LEU A 61 7.97 11.04 -0.67
N VAL A 62 8.54 12.23 -0.46
CA VAL A 62 9.98 12.50 -0.61
C VAL A 62 10.69 12.42 0.74
N ASP A 63 10.16 13.09 1.75
CA ASP A 63 10.65 13.02 3.12
C ASP A 63 9.52 12.59 4.07
N PRO A 64 9.48 11.29 4.43
CA PRO A 64 8.46 10.74 5.32
C PRO A 64 8.42 11.40 6.70
N THR A 65 9.50 12.04 7.16
CA THR A 65 9.58 12.72 8.47
C THR A 65 8.56 13.87 8.57
N TYR A 66 8.25 14.50 7.44
CA TYR A 66 7.25 15.57 7.33
C TYR A 66 5.91 15.09 6.77
N SER A 67 5.68 13.77 6.76
CA SER A 67 4.47 13.15 6.27
C SER A 67 3.54 12.76 7.41
N ILE A 68 2.29 12.44 7.08
CA ILE A 68 1.27 11.95 8.02
C ILE A 68 1.51 10.52 8.51
N ALA A 69 2.70 9.96 8.30
CA ALA A 69 3.05 8.56 8.59
C ALA A 69 2.01 7.57 8.02
N TYR A 70 1.61 7.78 6.76
CA TYR A 70 0.61 6.96 6.09
C TYR A 70 1.05 5.50 6.00
N ASN A 71 0.22 4.59 6.50
CA ASN A 71 0.37 3.15 6.31
C ASN A 71 -0.62 2.65 5.25
N PRO A 72 -0.15 2.14 4.10
CA PRO A 72 -1.05 1.66 3.05
C PRO A 72 -1.89 0.44 3.46
N LEU A 73 -1.49 -0.27 4.52
CA LEU A 73 -2.20 -1.43 5.03
C LEU A 73 -3.26 -1.10 6.09
N GLU A 74 -3.45 0.19 6.41
CA GLU A 74 -4.33 0.60 7.51
C GLU A 74 -5.78 0.14 7.33
N LEU A 75 -6.33 0.24 6.11
CA LEU A 75 -7.69 -0.22 5.82
C LEU A 75 -7.82 -1.75 5.91
N VAL A 76 -6.81 -2.48 5.42
CA VAL A 76 -6.77 -3.95 5.53
C VAL A 76 -6.71 -4.37 7.00
N LYS A 77 -5.86 -3.71 7.78
CA LYS A 77 -5.72 -3.92 9.23
C LYS A 77 -7.06 -3.71 9.96
N GLN A 78 -7.78 -2.63 9.63
CA GLN A 78 -9.07 -2.32 10.25
C GLN A 78 -10.15 -3.34 9.90
N ALA A 79 -10.27 -3.71 8.62
CA ALA A 79 -11.22 -4.74 8.19
C ALA A 79 -10.92 -6.10 8.85
N TYR A 80 -9.63 -6.49 8.91
CA TYR A 80 -9.20 -7.72 9.56
C TYR A 80 -9.52 -7.71 11.07
N ALA A 81 -9.27 -6.59 11.76
CA ALA A 81 -9.59 -6.43 13.19
C ALA A 81 -11.09 -6.54 13.47
N ALA A 82 -11.93 -6.09 12.53
CA ALA A 82 -13.38 -6.19 12.63
C ALA A 82 -13.91 -7.61 12.35
N GLY A 83 -13.05 -8.56 11.96
CA GLY A 83 -13.44 -9.90 11.52
C GLY A 83 -14.05 -9.93 10.12
N ASP A 84 -13.99 -8.83 9.38
CA ASP A 84 -14.48 -8.71 8.01
C ASP A 84 -13.38 -9.14 7.03
N PHE A 85 -13.13 -10.45 6.99
CA PHE A 85 -12.05 -11.04 6.20
C PHE A 85 -12.25 -10.89 4.69
N ASP A 86 -13.50 -10.90 4.22
CA ASP A 86 -13.81 -10.73 2.80
C ASP A 86 -13.44 -9.31 2.33
N ASN A 87 -13.80 -8.28 3.10
CA ASN A 87 -13.40 -6.91 2.81
C ASN A 87 -11.89 -6.72 2.97
N ALA A 88 -11.27 -7.33 3.99
CA ALA A 88 -9.83 -7.29 4.15
C ALA A 88 -9.11 -7.88 2.92
N GLN A 89 -9.59 -9.01 2.39
CA GLN A 89 -9.08 -9.61 1.16
C GLN A 89 -9.28 -8.70 -0.06
N MET A 90 -10.46 -8.09 -0.21
CA MET A 90 -10.74 -7.17 -1.31
C MET A 90 -9.81 -5.95 -1.28
N LEU A 91 -9.69 -5.28 -0.13
CA LEU A 91 -8.81 -4.12 0.07
C LEU A 91 -7.35 -4.48 -0.19
N CYS A 92 -6.94 -5.66 0.30
CA CYS A 92 -5.60 -6.19 0.07
C CYS A 92 -5.34 -6.43 -1.42
N ASN A 93 -6.30 -7.02 -2.13
CA ASN A 93 -6.21 -7.23 -3.56
C ASN A 93 -6.17 -5.91 -4.35
N THR A 94 -6.99 -4.91 -3.99
CA THR A 94 -6.94 -3.58 -4.60
C THR A 94 -5.56 -2.94 -4.45
N PHE A 95 -4.96 -3.05 -3.26
CA PHE A 95 -3.62 -2.54 -3.00
C PHE A 95 -2.56 -3.28 -3.84
N SER A 96 -2.53 -4.60 -3.78
CA SER A 96 -1.57 -5.41 -4.54
C SER A 96 -1.71 -5.22 -6.06
N TYR A 97 -2.94 -5.11 -6.55
CA TYR A 97 -3.22 -4.81 -7.96
C TYR A 97 -2.61 -3.47 -8.38
N SER A 98 -2.71 -2.43 -7.53
CA SER A 98 -2.13 -1.11 -7.83
C SER A 98 -0.59 -1.12 -7.96
N ILE A 99 0.08 -2.12 -7.37
CA ILE A 99 1.54 -2.27 -7.43
C ILE A 99 1.97 -3.04 -8.67
N PHE A 100 1.30 -4.16 -8.95
CA PHE A 100 1.80 -5.13 -9.93
C PHE A 100 1.09 -5.12 -11.28
N HIS A 101 -0.13 -4.59 -11.36
CA HIS A 101 -0.87 -4.64 -12.60
C HIS A 101 -0.25 -3.70 -13.64
N ASN A 102 0.13 -4.26 -14.79
CA ASN A 102 0.52 -3.48 -15.96
C ASN A 102 -0.40 -3.84 -17.14
N PRO A 103 -1.14 -2.87 -17.71
CA PRO A 103 -2.01 -3.15 -18.85
C PRO A 103 -1.24 -3.62 -20.10
N ASN A 104 0.08 -3.39 -20.15
CA ASN A 104 0.95 -3.79 -21.26
C ASN A 104 1.80 -5.03 -20.94
N ALA A 105 1.46 -5.77 -19.89
CA ALA A 105 2.18 -6.97 -19.49
C ALA A 105 2.21 -8.00 -20.62
N LYS A 106 3.40 -8.52 -20.92
CA LYS A 106 3.55 -9.61 -21.90
C LYS A 106 3.13 -10.96 -21.32
N GLU A 107 3.26 -11.13 -20.00
CA GLU A 107 3.05 -12.41 -19.32
C GLU A 107 2.20 -12.22 -18.05
N PRO A 108 0.86 -12.32 -18.15
CA PRO A 108 -0.07 -12.06 -17.05
C PRO A 108 0.13 -12.95 -15.81
N MET A 109 0.75 -14.12 -15.98
CA MET A 109 0.98 -15.08 -14.91
C MET A 109 1.89 -14.52 -13.80
N TRP A 110 2.94 -13.77 -14.14
CA TRP A 110 3.86 -13.20 -13.13
C TRP A 110 3.20 -12.13 -12.28
N GLU A 111 2.35 -11.30 -12.90
CA GLU A 111 1.60 -10.27 -12.20
C GLU A 111 0.60 -10.90 -11.25
N GLN A 112 -0.21 -11.84 -11.75
CA GLN A 112 -1.21 -12.53 -10.95
C GLN A 112 -0.57 -13.28 -9.77
N SER A 113 0.60 -13.90 -10.01
CA SER A 113 1.35 -14.59 -8.96
C SER A 113 1.92 -13.62 -7.93
N SER A 114 2.41 -12.45 -8.36
CA SER A 114 2.94 -11.43 -7.44
C SER A 114 1.83 -10.76 -6.60
N ILE A 115 0.67 -10.51 -7.21
CA ILE A 115 -0.55 -10.06 -6.51
C ILE A 115 -0.97 -11.09 -5.46
N SER A 116 -1.06 -12.37 -5.85
CA SER A 116 -1.44 -13.45 -4.94
C SER A 116 -0.45 -13.61 -3.79
N LEU A 117 0.86 -13.50 -4.07
CA LEU A 117 1.90 -13.57 -3.05
C LEU A 117 1.80 -12.41 -2.06
N LEU A 118 1.67 -11.18 -2.56
CA LEU A 118 1.56 -10.02 -1.69
C LEU A 118 0.28 -10.08 -0.84
N ASN A 119 -0.84 -10.53 -1.43
CA ASN A 119 -2.07 -10.75 -0.67
C ASN A 119 -1.89 -11.75 0.46
N ALA A 120 -1.28 -12.90 0.15
CA ALA A 120 -1.00 -13.94 1.14
C ALA A 120 -0.12 -13.40 2.29
N LEU A 121 0.93 -12.64 1.96
CA LEU A 121 1.84 -12.07 2.95
C LEU A 121 1.17 -11.02 3.84
N ILE A 122 0.41 -10.08 3.27
CA ILE A 122 -0.28 -9.04 4.04
C ILE A 122 -1.27 -9.66 5.03
N LEU A 123 -2.08 -10.61 4.57
CA LEU A 123 -3.06 -11.30 5.42
C LEU A 123 -2.37 -12.15 6.49
N ALA A 124 -1.26 -12.81 6.15
CA ALA A 124 -0.45 -13.54 7.12
C ALA A 124 0.17 -12.62 8.18
N VAL A 125 0.69 -11.46 7.79
CA VAL A 125 1.22 -10.45 8.73
C VAL A 125 0.11 -9.95 9.64
N CYS A 126 -1.09 -9.65 9.11
CA CYS A 126 -2.24 -9.27 9.93
C CYS A 126 -2.52 -10.36 10.98
N LYS A 127 -2.65 -11.61 10.54
CA LYS A 127 -2.89 -12.75 11.43
C LYS A 127 -1.85 -12.85 12.54
N VAL A 128 -0.57 -12.91 12.17
CA VAL A 128 0.55 -13.06 13.10
C VAL A 128 0.58 -11.90 14.11
N CYS A 129 0.42 -10.67 13.64
CA CYS A 129 0.46 -9.49 14.49
C CYS A 129 -0.74 -9.40 15.43
N PHE A 130 -1.94 -9.80 15.01
CA PHE A 130 -3.10 -9.87 15.91
C PHE A 130 -2.95 -11.01 16.93
N ASP A 131 -2.52 -12.21 16.51
CA ASP A 131 -2.28 -13.34 17.40
C ASP A 131 -1.20 -13.01 18.45
N GLN A 132 -0.20 -12.19 18.10
CA GLN A 132 0.88 -11.73 18.98
C GLN A 132 0.57 -10.43 19.73
N HIS A 133 -0.61 -9.83 19.56
CA HIS A 133 -0.99 -8.55 20.18
C HIS A 133 -0.04 -7.37 19.83
N THR A 134 0.47 -7.34 18.60
CA THR A 134 1.32 -6.26 18.05
C THR A 134 0.78 -5.69 16.73
N PRO A 135 -0.46 -5.18 16.67
CA PRO A 135 -1.09 -4.69 15.44
C PRO A 135 -0.36 -3.48 14.81
N GLU A 136 0.41 -2.73 15.59
CA GLU A 136 1.25 -1.62 15.13
C GLU A 136 2.37 -2.05 14.17
N LYS A 137 2.73 -3.34 14.19
CA LYS A 137 3.73 -3.92 13.28
C LYS A 137 3.16 -4.34 11.93
N ILE A 138 1.86 -4.16 11.69
CA ILE A 138 1.23 -4.44 10.38
C ILE A 138 1.60 -3.31 9.41
N THR A 139 2.75 -3.46 8.75
CA THR A 139 3.33 -2.49 7.83
C THR A 139 3.94 -3.21 6.62
N MET A 140 4.18 -2.46 5.53
CA MET A 140 4.88 -3.02 4.37
C MET A 140 6.29 -3.50 4.71
N TYR A 141 6.97 -2.84 5.65
CA TYR A 141 8.26 -3.30 6.16
C TYR A 141 8.20 -4.72 6.75
N THR A 142 7.17 -5.03 7.54
CA THR A 142 7.02 -6.39 8.10
C THR A 142 6.70 -7.41 7.00
N VAL A 143 5.91 -7.01 5.99
CA VAL A 143 5.60 -7.83 4.81
C VAL A 143 6.86 -8.14 3.99
N THR A 144 7.70 -7.14 3.71
CA THR A 144 8.96 -7.32 2.98
C THR A 144 9.97 -8.16 3.77
N THR A 145 10.03 -7.96 5.08
CA THR A 145 10.87 -8.75 5.99
C THR A 145 10.44 -10.22 5.99
N MET A 146 9.13 -10.49 6.10
CA MET A 146 8.59 -11.85 6.07
C MET A 146 8.97 -12.58 4.78
N LEU A 147 8.82 -11.94 3.61
CA LEU A 147 9.21 -12.56 2.34
C LEU A 147 10.73 -12.76 2.24
N SER A 148 11.52 -11.78 2.68
CA SER A 148 12.99 -11.86 2.63
C SER A 148 13.56 -12.98 3.50
N GLU A 149 13.07 -13.08 4.73
CA GLU A 149 13.61 -14.03 5.72
C GLU A 149 13.08 -15.45 5.53
N LEU A 150 11.80 -15.59 5.17
CA LEU A 150 11.15 -16.89 5.09
C LEU A 150 11.14 -17.46 3.67
N GLY A 151 11.17 -16.62 2.63
CA GLY A 151 11.18 -17.03 1.23
C GLY A 151 12.56 -17.43 0.70
N ALA A 152 13.62 -17.23 1.47
CA ALA A 152 14.99 -17.61 1.10
C ALA A 152 15.33 -19.06 1.47
N ASN A 153 16.42 -19.58 0.90
CA ASN A 153 17.07 -20.84 1.26
C ASN A 153 16.10 -22.05 1.28
N PRO A 154 15.61 -22.49 0.11
CA PRO A 154 14.81 -23.70 0.03
C PRO A 154 15.60 -24.92 0.56
N ASP A 155 14.91 -25.84 1.20
CA ASP A 155 15.49 -27.12 1.64
C ASP A 155 15.67 -28.10 0.47
N GLU A 156 16.14 -29.31 0.78
CA GLU A 156 16.37 -30.38 -0.21
C GLU A 156 15.13 -30.73 -1.04
N ASN A 157 13.93 -30.47 -0.52
CA ASN A 157 12.67 -30.70 -1.22
C ASN A 157 12.18 -29.46 -1.99
N GLY A 158 13.00 -28.40 -2.07
CA GLY A 158 12.63 -27.13 -2.72
C GLY A 158 11.66 -26.27 -1.90
N MET A 159 11.48 -26.56 -0.61
CA MET A 159 10.51 -25.89 0.26
C MET A 159 11.19 -24.85 1.14
N THR A 160 10.64 -23.65 1.16
CA THR A 160 11.11 -22.53 1.98
C THR A 160 10.47 -22.54 3.36
N LYS A 161 10.97 -21.71 4.28
CA LYS A 161 10.30 -21.51 5.58
C LYS A 161 8.92 -20.88 5.40
N LEU A 162 8.73 -20.09 4.34
CA LEU A 162 7.46 -19.49 3.98
C LEU A 162 6.43 -20.57 3.61
N ASP A 163 6.83 -21.58 2.83
CA ASP A 163 5.96 -22.72 2.51
C ASP A 163 5.55 -23.50 3.77
N LYS A 164 6.51 -23.70 4.68
CA LYS A 164 6.26 -24.37 5.98
C LYS A 164 5.34 -23.54 6.87
N PHE A 165 5.36 -22.22 6.76
CA PHE A 165 4.42 -21.34 7.46
C PHE A 165 2.99 -21.51 6.91
N PHE A 166 2.78 -21.33 5.60
CA PHE A 166 1.45 -21.39 5.01
C PHE A 166 0.81 -22.79 5.06
N SER A 167 1.62 -23.86 4.96
CA SER A 167 1.10 -25.23 5.08
C SER A 167 0.47 -25.53 6.45
N LYS A 168 0.95 -24.88 7.52
CA LYS A 168 0.41 -25.03 8.89
C LYS A 168 -0.89 -24.27 9.14
N LEU A 169 -1.24 -23.30 8.29
CA LEU A 169 -2.50 -22.57 8.43
C LEU A 169 -3.70 -23.49 8.13
N PRO A 170 -4.88 -23.22 8.72
CA PRO A 170 -6.12 -23.95 8.38
C PRO A 170 -6.45 -23.84 6.88
N SER A 171 -7.13 -24.86 6.32
CA SER A 171 -7.46 -24.89 4.89
C SER A 171 -8.36 -23.73 4.43
N GLY A 172 -9.20 -23.20 5.32
CA GLY A 172 -10.06 -22.03 5.05
C GLY A 172 -9.40 -20.69 5.34
N ASP A 173 -8.13 -20.65 5.73
CA ASP A 173 -7.45 -19.39 6.05
C ASP A 173 -7.23 -18.55 4.77
N PRO A 174 -7.71 -17.28 4.75
CA PRO A 174 -7.54 -16.37 3.62
C PRO A 174 -6.12 -16.26 3.08
N ALA A 175 -5.12 -16.24 3.97
CA ALA A 175 -3.72 -16.09 3.60
C ALA A 175 -3.21 -17.38 2.92
N LYS A 176 -3.62 -18.55 3.41
CA LYS A 176 -3.28 -19.85 2.81
C LYS A 176 -3.89 -20.02 1.42
N LEU A 177 -5.15 -19.63 1.25
CA LEU A 177 -5.83 -19.71 -0.03
C LEU A 177 -5.13 -18.88 -1.10
N GLN A 178 -4.70 -17.66 -0.77
CA GLN A 178 -3.94 -16.79 -1.68
C GLN A 178 -2.55 -17.39 -2.00
N TYR A 179 -1.87 -17.98 -1.02
CA TYR A 179 -0.57 -18.63 -1.22
C TYR A 179 -0.67 -19.92 -2.06
N GLY A 180 -1.83 -20.56 -2.10
CA GLY A 180 -2.05 -21.82 -2.81
C GLY A 180 -1.68 -21.77 -4.29
N THR A 181 -1.88 -20.63 -4.96
CA THR A 181 -1.49 -20.44 -6.37
C THR A 181 0.01 -20.59 -6.61
N ILE A 182 0.82 -20.26 -5.61
CA ILE A 182 2.28 -20.29 -5.63
C ILE A 182 2.81 -21.67 -5.26
N GLN A 183 2.07 -22.42 -4.44
CA GLN A 183 2.45 -23.77 -4.05
C GLN A 183 2.58 -24.72 -5.26
N PHE A 184 1.84 -24.47 -6.33
CA PHE A 184 1.94 -25.23 -7.59
C PHE A 184 3.17 -24.90 -8.44
N SER A 185 3.89 -23.82 -8.13
CA SER A 185 5.11 -23.42 -8.83
C SER A 185 6.35 -23.91 -8.10
N GLN A 186 7.32 -24.44 -8.85
CA GLN A 186 8.57 -24.99 -8.31
C GLN A 186 9.81 -24.44 -9.03
N GLY A 187 10.97 -24.62 -8.42
CA GLY A 187 12.27 -24.26 -9.00
C GLY A 187 12.34 -22.80 -9.45
N ILE A 188 12.80 -22.58 -10.68
CA ILE A 188 13.06 -21.25 -11.24
C ILE A 188 11.80 -20.37 -11.27
N THR A 189 10.64 -20.95 -11.58
CA THR A 189 9.39 -20.19 -11.64
C THR A 189 9.03 -19.59 -10.27
N ARG A 190 9.13 -20.38 -9.20
CA ARG A 190 8.88 -19.88 -7.83
C ARG A 190 9.88 -18.80 -7.45
N SER A 191 11.17 -19.04 -7.68
CA SER A 191 12.21 -18.05 -7.40
C SER A 191 11.98 -16.75 -8.17
N GLY A 192 11.50 -16.84 -9.42
CA GLY A 192 11.10 -15.70 -10.23
C GLY A 192 9.94 -14.91 -9.62
N ILE A 193 8.89 -15.59 -9.15
CA ILE A 193 7.75 -14.94 -8.48
C ILE A 193 8.21 -14.21 -7.21
N PHE A 194 9.02 -14.85 -6.37
CA PHE A 194 9.52 -14.26 -5.12
C PHE A 194 10.39 -13.04 -5.41
N THR A 195 11.30 -13.15 -6.38
CA THR A 195 12.19 -12.07 -6.78
C THR A 195 11.41 -10.90 -7.38
N GLY A 196 10.45 -11.17 -8.28
CA GLY A 196 9.60 -10.17 -8.90
C GLY A 196 8.72 -9.44 -7.89
N THR A 197 8.10 -10.20 -6.97
CA THR A 197 7.30 -9.62 -5.88
C THR A 197 8.15 -8.74 -4.99
N MET A 198 9.32 -9.22 -4.55
CA MET A 198 10.25 -8.46 -3.73
C MET A 198 10.68 -7.15 -4.43
N ALA A 199 11.00 -7.21 -5.72
CA ALA A 199 11.37 -6.04 -6.49
C ALA A 199 10.25 -4.99 -6.53
N GLY A 200 8.99 -5.42 -6.65
CA GLY A 200 7.82 -4.52 -6.65
C GLY A 200 7.53 -3.86 -5.30
N ILE A 201 7.87 -4.52 -4.19
CA ILE A 201 7.55 -4.01 -2.83
C ILE A 201 8.74 -3.41 -2.08
N LYS A 202 9.97 -3.52 -2.58
CA LYS A 202 11.19 -3.07 -1.89
C LYS A 202 11.20 -1.56 -1.54
N ASN A 203 10.44 -0.74 -2.28
CA ASN A 203 10.41 0.71 -2.08
C ASN A 203 9.30 1.18 -1.12
N TYR A 204 8.57 0.24 -0.49
CA TYR A 204 7.52 0.52 0.51
C TYR A 204 8.01 0.33 1.95
#